data_AF-A0A2Z6QAE1-F1
#
_entry.id   AF-A0A2Z6QAE1-F1
#
_cell.length_a   1.000
_cell.length_b   1.000
_cell.length_c   1.000
_cell.angle_alpha   90.00
_cell.angle_beta   90.00
_cell.angle_gamma   90.00
#
_symmetry.space_group_name_H-M   'P 1'
#
loop_
_entity.id
_entity.type
_entity.pdbx_description
1 polymer ?
#
loop_
_entity_poly.entity_id
_entity_poly.type
_entity_poly.pdbx_seq_one_letter_code
_entity_poly.pdbx_strand_id
1 'polypeptide(L)'
;MPILEYRNQFQVFMIEQCNFIMAPIKKLFKQSLHLPRSTPDALIHHYLLPSINNFFYNQMYSHIAMTQLLFNTPLLNPIAMTQMLTIQYEFWLPHFPTQNDLTKLESTKLATTFLSKLLIYFNNFNIVFTPVYDTTITGGRTPLLFYIPNITKSDISSLQNKRLIFLDQIISNDSSFLLTLPEMKQMAQKNWKGAPPNWLKKMENTEIWTTTN
;
A
#
# COMPACT_ATOMS: atom_id res chain seq x y z
N MET A 1 -9.06 -19.01 21.18
CA MET A 1 -8.24 -19.18 19.97
C MET A 1 -9.03 -18.94 18.68
N PRO A 2 -10.14 -19.64 18.36
CA PRO A 2 -10.77 -19.54 17.03
C PRO A 2 -11.34 -18.15 16.67
N ILE A 3 -11.86 -17.40 17.65
CA ILE A 3 -12.38 -16.04 17.41
C ILE A 3 -11.26 -15.07 17.02
N LEU A 4 -10.07 -15.22 17.62
CA LEU A 4 -8.93 -14.35 17.36
C LEU A 4 -8.36 -14.63 15.96
N GLU A 5 -8.21 -15.90 15.62
CA GLU A 5 -7.78 -16.34 14.29
C GLU A 5 -8.77 -15.90 13.21
N TYR A 6 -10.07 -16.03 13.45
CA TYR A 6 -11.10 -15.54 12.54
C TYR A 6 -11.01 -14.03 12.32
N ARG A 7 -10.88 -13.23 13.38
CA ARG A 7 -10.71 -11.77 13.26
C ARG A 7 -9.41 -11.40 12.54
N ASN A 8 -8.35 -12.15 12.77
CA ASN A 8 -7.06 -11.94 12.12
C ASN A 8 -7.14 -12.09 10.59
N GLN A 9 -8.04 -12.91 10.06
CA GLN A 9 -8.22 -13.07 8.60
C GLN A 9 -8.62 -11.76 7.89
N PHE A 10 -9.23 -10.81 8.60
CA PHE A 10 -9.77 -9.58 8.01
C PHE A 10 -9.05 -8.31 8.45
N GLN A 11 -8.12 -8.41 9.40
CA GLN A 11 -7.41 -7.25 9.97
C GLN A 11 -5.95 -7.59 10.24
N VAL A 12 -5.06 -6.69 9.83
CA VAL A 12 -3.64 -6.76 10.18
C VAL A 12 -3.42 -5.99 11.49
N PHE A 13 -2.98 -6.69 12.53
CA PHE A 13 -2.55 -6.08 13.77
C PHE A 13 -1.06 -5.69 13.71
N MET A 14 -0.74 -4.51 14.22
CA MET A 14 0.65 -4.08 14.42
C MET A 14 1.30 -4.87 15.57
N ILE A 15 2.63 -4.93 15.60
CA ILE A 15 3.41 -5.62 16.65
C ILE A 15 2.96 -5.22 18.06
N GLU A 16 2.76 -3.92 18.30
CA GLU A 16 2.31 -3.39 19.60
C GLU A 16 0.91 -3.91 19.99
N GLN A 17 -0.01 -3.96 19.03
CA GLN A 17 -1.37 -4.48 19.24
C GLN A 17 -1.33 -5.98 19.53
N CYS A 18 -0.50 -6.73 18.79
CA CYS A 18 -0.27 -8.15 19.05
C CYS A 18 0.27 -8.38 20.47
N ASN A 19 1.24 -7.56 20.89
CA ASN A 19 1.83 -7.63 22.22
C ASN A 19 0.82 -7.32 23.33
N PHE A 20 -0.04 -6.32 23.12
CA PHE A 20 -1.12 -5.98 24.04
C PHE A 20 -2.14 -7.12 24.19
N ILE A 21 -2.60 -7.69 23.07
CA ILE A 21 -3.53 -8.83 23.05
C ILE A 21 -2.93 -10.06 23.76
N MET A 22 -1.65 -10.30 23.55
CA MET A 22 -0.94 -11.48 24.07
C MET A 22 -0.48 -11.31 25.53
N ALA A 23 -0.45 -10.09 26.07
CA ALA A 23 -0.04 -9.80 27.44
C ALA A 23 -0.75 -10.64 28.54
N PRO A 24 -2.09 -10.76 28.57
CA PRO A 24 -2.77 -11.59 29.57
C PRO A 24 -2.42 -13.08 29.43
N ILE A 25 -2.28 -13.57 28.20
CA ILE A 25 -1.93 -14.97 27.92
C ILE A 25 -0.50 -15.26 28.40
N LYS A 26 0.46 -14.37 28.10
CA LYS A 26 1.85 -14.48 28.58
C LYS A 26 1.91 -14.51 30.11
N LYS A 27 1.07 -13.72 30.79
CA LYS A 27 1.00 -13.72 32.25
C LYS A 27 0.50 -15.06 32.80
N LEU A 28 -0.60 -15.59 32.25
CA LEU A 28 -1.16 -16.89 32.66
C LEU A 28 -0.16 -18.02 32.42
N PHE A 29 0.56 -17.98 31.29
CA PHE A 29 1.55 -18.99 30.95
C PHE A 29 2.75 -18.99 31.88
N LYS A 30 3.29 -17.81 32.20
CA LYS A 30 4.36 -17.69 33.19
C LYS A 30 3.90 -18.23 34.55
N GLN A 31 2.66 -17.93 34.94
CA GLN A 31 2.07 -18.47 36.18
C GLN A 31 1.95 -20.00 36.16
N SER A 32 1.52 -20.61 35.05
CA SER A 32 1.41 -22.07 34.94
C SER A 32 2.76 -22.79 35.00
N LEU A 33 3.83 -22.12 34.59
CA LEU A 33 5.20 -22.64 34.69
C LEU A 33 5.93 -22.22 35.97
N HIS A 34 5.21 -21.58 36.92
CA HIS A 34 5.78 -21.01 38.14
C HIS A 34 6.94 -20.03 37.90
N LEU A 35 6.96 -19.38 36.74
CA LEU A 35 7.99 -18.41 36.38
C LEU A 35 7.67 -17.03 36.98
N PRO A 36 8.69 -16.28 37.44
CA PRO A 36 8.52 -14.91 37.87
C PRO A 36 7.92 -14.04 36.77
N ARG A 37 7.12 -13.03 37.15
CA ARG A 37 6.52 -12.08 36.19
C ARG A 37 7.58 -11.30 35.39
N SER A 38 8.75 -11.09 35.98
CA SER A 38 9.92 -10.44 35.38
C SER A 38 10.66 -11.30 34.34
N THR A 39 10.27 -12.56 34.15
CA THR A 39 10.91 -13.45 33.17
C THR A 39 10.82 -12.82 31.77
N PRO A 40 11.93 -12.71 31.02
CA PRO A 40 11.94 -12.18 29.66
C PRO A 40 10.97 -12.90 28.72
N ASP A 41 10.26 -12.14 27.89
CA ASP A 41 9.33 -12.69 26.89
C ASP A 41 10.04 -13.53 25.81
N ALA A 42 11.34 -13.33 25.60
CA ALA A 42 12.11 -14.16 24.67
C ALA A 42 12.18 -15.64 25.13
N LEU A 43 12.20 -15.89 26.44
CA LEU A 43 12.32 -17.25 26.98
C LEU A 43 11.03 -18.07 26.82
N ILE A 44 9.86 -17.43 26.93
CA ILE A 44 8.57 -18.10 26.72
C ILE A 44 8.28 -18.44 25.25
N HIS A 45 9.10 -17.92 24.32
CA HIS A 45 9.04 -18.21 22.90
C HIS A 45 10.18 -19.13 22.43
N HIS A 46 11.05 -19.59 23.34
CA HIS A 46 12.19 -20.42 22.99
C HIS A 46 11.79 -21.89 22.80
N TYR A 47 12.26 -22.51 21.73
CA TYR A 47 11.94 -23.90 21.35
C TYR A 47 12.39 -24.99 22.34
N LEU A 48 13.19 -24.62 23.35
CA LEU A 48 13.74 -25.55 24.36
C LEU A 48 12.88 -25.60 25.63
N LEU A 49 11.88 -24.73 25.72
CA LEU A 49 10.94 -24.65 26.84
C LEU A 49 9.54 -24.93 26.31
N PRO A 50 8.57 -25.29 27.18
CA PRO A 50 7.17 -25.16 26.82
C PRO A 50 6.97 -23.72 26.34
N SER A 51 6.61 -23.55 25.06
CA SER A 51 6.58 -22.24 24.41
C SER A 51 5.19 -21.90 23.93
N ILE A 52 4.81 -20.63 24.05
CA ILE A 52 3.64 -20.10 23.36
C ILE A 52 4.07 -19.53 22.01
N ASN A 53 3.28 -19.80 20.97
CA ASN A 53 3.51 -19.19 19.67
C ASN A 53 3.35 -17.67 19.75
N ASN A 54 4.32 -16.97 19.19
CA ASN A 54 4.22 -15.52 19.07
C ASN A 54 3.13 -15.17 18.05
N PHE A 55 2.07 -14.49 18.52
CA PHE A 55 0.91 -14.15 17.69
C PHE A 55 1.27 -13.29 16.48
N PHE A 56 2.22 -12.36 16.63
CA PHE A 56 2.66 -11.52 15.52
C PHE A 56 3.27 -12.36 14.39
N TYR A 57 4.21 -13.26 14.72
CA TYR A 57 4.83 -14.12 13.70
C TYR A 57 3.83 -15.09 13.10
N ASN A 58 2.95 -15.69 13.90
CA ASN A 58 1.89 -16.56 13.39
C ASN A 58 1.00 -15.83 12.39
N GLN A 59 0.54 -14.62 12.74
CA GLN A 59 -0.24 -13.78 11.85
C GLN A 59 0.51 -13.49 10.54
N MET A 60 1.79 -13.11 10.62
CA MET A 60 2.60 -12.83 9.43
C MET A 60 2.71 -14.05 8.53
N TYR A 61 3.03 -15.23 9.08
CA TYR A 61 3.11 -16.47 8.31
C TYR A 61 1.78 -16.83 7.66
N SER A 62 0.66 -16.71 8.39
CA SER A 62 -0.67 -16.99 7.83
C SER A 62 -1.00 -16.04 6.67
N HIS A 63 -0.74 -14.74 6.82
CA HIS A 63 -1.04 -13.77 5.77
C HIS A 63 -0.14 -13.93 4.55
N ILE A 64 1.17 -14.17 4.75
CA ILE A 64 2.09 -14.44 3.64
C ILE A 64 1.66 -15.70 2.89
N ALA A 65 1.36 -16.79 3.60
CA ALA A 65 0.90 -18.03 2.98
C ALA A 65 -0.40 -17.82 2.18
N MET A 66 -1.34 -17.04 2.71
CA MET A 66 -2.59 -16.73 2.02
C MET A 66 -2.37 -15.87 0.77
N THR A 67 -1.52 -14.85 0.84
CA THR A 67 -1.16 -14.01 -0.31
C THR A 67 -0.39 -14.81 -1.36
N GLN A 68 0.51 -15.70 -0.94
CA GLN A 68 1.24 -16.60 -1.83
C GLN A 68 0.29 -17.59 -2.52
N LEU A 69 -0.68 -18.16 -1.79
CA LEU A 69 -1.71 -19.03 -2.36
C LEU A 69 -2.55 -18.27 -3.40
N LEU A 70 -2.97 -17.05 -3.08
CA LEU A 70 -3.75 -16.20 -3.99
C LEU A 70 -3.03 -15.98 -5.32
N PHE A 71 -1.75 -15.61 -5.29
CA PHE A 71 -1.00 -15.27 -6.50
C PHE A 71 -0.42 -16.47 -7.26
N ASN A 72 -0.24 -17.62 -6.61
CA ASN A 72 0.41 -18.80 -7.23
C ASN A 72 -0.54 -19.96 -7.54
N THR A 73 -1.84 -19.86 -7.23
CA THR A 73 -2.80 -20.94 -7.52
C THR A 73 -3.52 -20.67 -8.84
N PRO A 74 -3.40 -21.56 -9.85
CA PRO A 74 -4.01 -21.34 -11.16
C PRO A 74 -5.53 -21.10 -11.13
N LEU A 75 -6.24 -21.78 -10.23
CA LEU A 75 -7.69 -21.64 -10.05
C LEU A 75 -8.09 -20.25 -9.53
N LEU A 76 -7.17 -19.55 -8.84
CA LEU A 76 -7.41 -18.22 -8.27
C LEU A 76 -6.92 -17.09 -9.18
N ASN A 77 -6.32 -17.39 -10.33
CA ASN A 77 -5.77 -16.39 -11.26
C ASN A 77 -6.75 -15.25 -11.61
N PRO A 78 -8.05 -15.49 -11.90
CA PRO A 78 -8.98 -14.39 -12.19
C PRO A 78 -9.16 -13.45 -10.99
N ILE A 79 -9.17 -14.00 -9.77
CA ILE A 79 -9.29 -13.24 -8.52
C ILE A 79 -7.99 -12.47 -8.28
N ALA A 80 -6.84 -13.12 -8.43
CA ALA A 80 -5.53 -12.49 -8.29
C ALA A 80 -5.37 -11.31 -9.25
N MET A 81 -5.70 -11.49 -10.54
CA MET A 81 -5.69 -10.42 -11.54
C MET A 81 -6.61 -9.26 -11.16
N THR A 82 -7.84 -9.56 -10.71
CA THR A 82 -8.80 -8.53 -10.26
C THR A 82 -8.25 -7.73 -9.09
N GLN A 83 -7.62 -8.40 -8.13
CA GLN A 83 -7.00 -7.76 -6.97
C GLN A 83 -5.81 -6.89 -7.39
N MET A 84 -4.97 -7.36 -8.31
CA MET A 84 -3.85 -6.58 -8.86
C MET A 84 -4.33 -5.29 -9.52
N LEU A 85 -5.33 -5.38 -10.39
CA LEU A 85 -5.93 -4.21 -11.04
C LEU A 85 -6.61 -3.28 -10.04
N THR A 86 -7.24 -3.83 -9.01
CA THR A 86 -7.87 -3.04 -7.94
C THR A 86 -6.82 -2.26 -7.16
N ILE A 87 -5.69 -2.88 -6.80
CA ILE A 87 -4.57 -2.22 -6.11
C ILE A 87 -3.95 -1.14 -7.00
N GLN A 88 -3.71 -1.46 -8.27
CA GLN A 88 -3.16 -0.52 -9.24
C GLN A 88 -4.09 0.70 -9.42
N TYR A 89 -5.40 0.47 -9.50
CA TYR A 89 -6.40 1.55 -9.57
C TYR A 89 -6.49 2.36 -8.27
N GLU A 90 -6.42 1.68 -7.11
CA GLU A 90 -6.48 2.27 -5.78
C GLU A 90 -5.32 3.23 -5.52
N PHE A 91 -4.10 2.81 -5.82
CA PHE A 91 -2.92 3.69 -5.74
C PHE A 91 -2.76 4.60 -6.95
N TRP A 92 -3.53 4.36 -8.01
CA TRP A 92 -3.46 5.08 -9.27
C TRP A 92 -2.08 5.05 -9.91
N LEU A 93 -1.51 3.85 -9.99
CA LEU A 93 -0.21 3.56 -10.60
C LEU A 93 -0.39 2.96 -12.00
N PRO A 94 0.62 3.09 -12.89
CA PRO A 94 0.58 2.45 -14.20
C PRO A 94 0.92 0.96 -14.16
N HIS A 95 1.46 0.45 -13.05
CA HIS A 95 1.84 -0.95 -12.89
C HIS A 95 1.53 -1.41 -11.46
N PHE A 96 1.65 -2.72 -11.22
CA PHE A 96 1.60 -3.26 -9.86
C PHE A 96 2.69 -2.58 -9.00
N PRO A 97 2.39 -2.18 -7.75
CA PRO A 97 3.30 -1.39 -6.93
C PRO A 97 4.60 -2.15 -6.64
N THR A 98 5.72 -1.49 -6.92
CA THR A 98 7.06 -1.96 -6.56
C THR A 98 7.38 -1.65 -5.09
N GLN A 99 8.48 -2.19 -4.58
CA GLN A 99 8.98 -1.89 -3.23
C GLN A 99 9.12 -0.38 -2.99
N ASN A 100 9.70 0.34 -3.95
CA ASN A 100 9.90 1.78 -3.86
C ASN A 100 8.57 2.56 -3.87
N ASP A 101 7.59 2.09 -4.63
CA ASP A 101 6.26 2.70 -4.67
C ASP A 101 5.57 2.55 -3.33
N LEU A 102 5.60 1.34 -2.75
CA LEU A 102 5.00 1.04 -1.45
C LEU A 102 5.61 1.89 -0.33
N THR A 103 6.93 2.09 -0.34
CA THR A 103 7.61 2.97 0.62
C THR A 103 7.12 4.41 0.53
N LYS A 104 6.94 4.95 -0.68
CA LYS A 104 6.40 6.31 -0.86
C LYS A 104 4.93 6.39 -0.43
N LEU A 105 4.16 5.35 -0.75
CA LEU A 105 2.72 5.25 -0.47
C LEU A 105 2.40 5.10 1.01
N GLU A 106 3.29 4.54 1.82
CA GLU A 106 3.10 4.37 3.27
C GLU A 106 2.66 5.66 3.95
N SER A 107 3.28 6.79 3.57
CA SER A 107 2.98 8.13 4.11
C SER A 107 1.60 8.68 3.72
N THR A 108 1.05 8.23 2.59
CA THR A 108 -0.11 8.87 1.92
C THR A 108 -1.47 8.39 2.43
N LYS A 109 -1.51 7.31 3.23
CA LYS A 109 -2.73 6.67 3.75
C LYS A 109 -3.78 6.36 2.66
N LEU A 110 -3.33 6.12 1.43
CA LEU A 110 -4.20 5.81 0.29
C LEU A 110 -4.78 4.39 0.38
N ALA A 111 -4.06 3.44 0.97
CA ALA A 111 -4.51 2.05 1.11
C ALA A 111 -5.81 1.92 1.93
N THR A 112 -6.84 1.39 1.29
CA THR A 112 -8.18 1.14 1.82
C THR A 112 -8.48 -0.36 1.89
N THR A 113 -8.12 -1.11 0.84
CA THR A 113 -8.33 -2.56 0.78
C THR A 113 -7.44 -3.29 1.78
N PHE A 114 -7.87 -4.50 2.19
CA PHE A 114 -7.08 -5.33 3.09
C PHE A 114 -5.72 -5.69 2.47
N LEU A 115 -5.72 -6.10 1.21
CA LEU A 115 -4.51 -6.52 0.51
C LEU A 115 -3.54 -5.34 0.28
N SER A 116 -4.02 -4.15 -0.04
CA SER A 116 -3.12 -2.98 -0.20
C SER A 116 -2.47 -2.57 1.12
N LYS A 117 -3.22 -2.59 2.23
CA LYS A 117 -2.65 -2.39 3.57
C LYS A 117 -1.63 -3.48 3.92
N LEU A 118 -1.93 -4.72 3.59
CA LEU A 118 -1.05 -5.86 3.84
C LEU A 118 0.25 -5.76 3.04
N LEU A 119 0.20 -5.34 1.77
CA LEU A 119 1.39 -5.12 0.94
C LEU A 119 2.29 -4.01 1.50
N ILE A 120 1.72 -2.88 1.92
CA ILE A 120 2.49 -1.83 2.60
C ILE A 120 3.11 -2.38 3.88
N TYR A 121 2.35 -3.15 4.66
CA TYR A 121 2.86 -3.73 5.91
C TYR A 121 4.00 -4.72 5.67
N PHE A 122 3.89 -5.58 4.65
CA PHE A 122 4.94 -6.51 4.25
C PHE A 122 6.21 -5.80 3.75
N ASN A 123 6.04 -4.66 3.07
CA ASN A 123 7.15 -3.83 2.61
C ASN A 123 8.05 -3.38 3.77
N ASN A 124 7.48 -3.10 4.95
CA ASN A 124 8.22 -2.72 6.15
C ASN A 124 9.14 -3.84 6.68
N PHE A 125 8.91 -5.08 6.25
CA PHE A 125 9.75 -6.25 6.54
C PHE A 125 10.56 -6.72 5.33
N ASN A 126 10.67 -5.90 4.26
CA ASN A 126 11.32 -6.24 2.99
C ASN A 126 10.72 -7.47 2.30
N ILE A 127 9.43 -7.74 2.51
CA ILE A 127 8.69 -8.80 1.83
C ILE A 127 7.96 -8.18 0.65
N VAL A 128 8.37 -8.54 -0.56
CA VAL A 128 7.86 -7.97 -1.81
C VAL A 128 7.21 -9.05 -2.65
N PHE A 129 6.07 -8.73 -3.25
CA PHE A 129 5.35 -9.62 -4.16
C PHE A 129 5.57 -9.16 -5.59
N THR A 130 6.09 -10.04 -6.42
CA THR A 130 6.25 -9.79 -7.85
C THR A 130 5.04 -10.33 -8.61
N PRO A 131 4.39 -9.52 -9.44
CA PRO A 131 3.24 -9.97 -10.20
C PRO A 131 3.67 -11.03 -11.23
N VAL A 132 2.87 -12.10 -11.36
CA VAL A 132 3.06 -13.10 -12.44
C VAL A 132 2.59 -12.56 -13.78
N TYR A 133 1.61 -11.65 -13.75
CA TYR A 133 1.03 -11.02 -14.92
C TYR A 133 1.52 -9.59 -15.09
N ASP A 134 1.80 -9.22 -16.33
CA ASP A 134 2.07 -7.84 -16.67
C ASP A 134 0.75 -7.04 -16.71
N THR A 135 0.61 -6.08 -15.79
CA THR A 135 -0.51 -5.13 -15.75
C THR A 135 -0.08 -3.71 -16.11
N THR A 136 1.10 -3.57 -16.74
CA THR A 136 1.63 -2.27 -17.13
C THR A 136 0.71 -1.58 -18.13
N ILE A 137 0.32 -0.35 -17.80
CA ILE A 137 -0.40 0.55 -18.70
C ILE A 137 0.65 1.26 -19.54
N THR A 138 0.48 1.21 -20.86
CA THR A 138 1.30 1.98 -21.80
C THR A 138 0.74 3.38 -22.01
N GLY A 139 1.58 4.38 -22.29
CA GLY A 139 1.14 5.75 -22.59
C GLY A 139 1.96 6.86 -21.92
N GLY A 140 2.99 6.49 -21.17
CA GLY A 140 3.97 7.39 -20.57
C GLY A 140 5.02 6.59 -19.79
N ARG A 141 6.04 7.27 -19.29
CA ARG A 141 7.17 6.69 -18.55
C ARG A 141 7.10 6.99 -17.06
N THR A 142 6.59 8.15 -16.70
CA THR A 142 6.74 8.70 -15.36
C THR A 142 5.38 8.75 -14.64
N PRO A 143 5.17 7.97 -13.55
CA PRO A 143 3.93 8.04 -12.78
C PRO A 143 3.73 9.45 -12.18
N LEU A 144 2.60 10.08 -12.50
CA LEU A 144 2.26 11.44 -12.04
C LEU A 144 2.14 11.53 -10.52
N LEU A 145 1.62 10.45 -9.92
CA LEU A 145 1.32 10.34 -8.50
C LEU A 145 2.43 10.87 -7.58
N PHE A 146 3.68 10.52 -7.85
CA PHE A 146 4.81 10.80 -6.97
C PHE A 146 5.31 12.25 -7.04
N TYR A 147 4.80 13.05 -7.98
CA TYR A 147 5.16 14.47 -8.13
C TYR A 147 4.16 15.40 -7.42
N ILE A 148 3.05 14.86 -6.92
CA ILE A 148 2.02 15.63 -6.22
C ILE A 148 2.33 15.60 -4.72
N PRO A 149 2.68 16.73 -4.08
CA PRO A 149 2.97 16.76 -2.66
C PRO A 149 1.70 16.54 -1.84
N ASN A 150 1.81 15.82 -0.71
CA ASN A 150 0.71 15.59 0.24
C ASN A 150 -0.58 15.15 -0.46
N ILE A 151 -0.49 14.10 -1.28
CA ILE A 151 -1.60 13.61 -2.06
C ILE A 151 -2.72 13.08 -1.18
N THR A 152 -3.96 13.38 -1.54
CA THR A 152 -5.15 12.93 -0.81
C THR A 152 -6.03 12.06 -1.70
N LYS A 153 -7.00 11.36 -1.09
CA LYS A 153 -7.97 10.56 -1.84
C LYS A 153 -8.80 11.38 -2.84
N SER A 154 -9.12 12.65 -2.53
CA SER A 154 -9.83 13.52 -3.48
C SER A 154 -8.99 13.86 -4.70
N ASP A 155 -7.67 13.98 -4.53
CA ASP A 155 -6.74 14.20 -5.65
C ASP A 155 -6.71 12.98 -6.56
N ILE A 156 -6.60 11.78 -5.99
CA ILE A 156 -6.69 10.50 -6.73
C ILE A 156 -7.99 10.39 -7.51
N SER A 157 -9.14 10.63 -6.88
CA SER A 157 -10.43 10.57 -7.57
C SER A 157 -10.52 11.59 -8.72
N SER A 158 -9.92 12.77 -8.57
CA SER A 158 -9.83 13.77 -9.63
C SER A 158 -8.98 13.29 -10.81
N LEU A 159 -7.81 12.69 -10.54
CA LEU A 159 -6.94 12.10 -11.55
C LEU A 159 -7.61 10.92 -12.27
N GLN A 160 -8.29 10.05 -11.53
CA GLN A 160 -9.10 8.93 -12.03
C GLN A 160 -10.17 9.40 -13.01
N ASN A 161 -10.97 10.38 -12.62
CA ASN A 161 -12.02 10.97 -13.46
C ASN A 161 -11.46 11.58 -14.75
N LYS A 162 -10.26 12.16 -14.69
CA LYS A 162 -9.58 12.74 -15.84
C LYS A 162 -8.80 11.70 -16.66
N ARG A 163 -8.57 10.51 -16.12
CA ARG A 163 -7.72 9.43 -16.66
C ARG A 163 -6.27 9.89 -16.89
N LEU A 164 -5.73 10.62 -15.92
CA LEU A 164 -4.36 11.14 -15.94
C LEU A 164 -3.47 10.28 -15.04
N ILE A 165 -2.58 9.49 -15.62
CA ILE A 165 -1.71 8.54 -14.90
C ILE A 165 -0.24 8.97 -14.98
N PHE A 166 0.16 9.56 -16.10
CA PHE A 166 1.56 9.91 -16.38
C PHE A 166 1.81 11.41 -16.31
N LEU A 167 3.00 11.78 -15.87
CA LEU A 167 3.48 13.16 -15.88
C LEU A 167 3.55 13.70 -17.32
N ASP A 168 3.93 12.84 -18.26
CA ASP A 168 4.04 13.14 -19.69
C ASP A 168 2.72 13.67 -20.30
N GLN A 169 1.58 13.44 -19.65
CA GLN A 169 0.26 13.90 -20.08
C GLN A 169 -0.05 15.35 -19.65
N ILE A 170 0.78 15.95 -18.81
CA ILE A 170 0.52 17.26 -18.20
C ILE A 170 1.70 18.23 -18.35
N ILE A 171 2.79 17.80 -18.97
CA ILE A 171 3.95 18.63 -19.29
C ILE A 171 3.98 18.92 -20.79
N SER A 172 4.65 19.99 -21.17
CA SER A 172 4.91 20.30 -22.58
C SER A 172 5.78 19.22 -23.25
N ASN A 173 5.72 19.13 -24.57
CA ASN A 173 6.46 18.13 -25.36
C ASN A 173 7.99 18.23 -25.18
N ASP A 174 8.49 19.41 -24.83
CA ASP A 174 9.89 19.70 -24.50
C ASP A 174 10.22 19.50 -23.01
N SER A 175 9.26 19.03 -22.21
CA SER A 175 9.38 18.77 -20.77
C SER A 175 9.76 19.99 -19.90
N SER A 176 9.62 21.20 -20.42
CA SER A 176 10.13 22.42 -19.78
C SER A 176 9.14 23.07 -18.80
N PHE A 177 7.83 22.98 -19.07
CA PHE A 177 6.79 23.55 -18.22
C PHE A 177 5.57 22.64 -18.06
N LEU A 178 4.84 22.87 -16.98
CA LEU A 178 3.55 22.26 -16.70
C LEU A 178 2.46 22.97 -17.53
N LEU A 179 1.66 22.18 -18.25
CA LEU A 179 0.59 22.69 -19.11
C LEU A 179 -0.52 23.31 -18.27
N THR A 180 -1.05 24.43 -18.77
CA THR A 180 -2.25 25.03 -18.21
C THR A 180 -3.46 24.14 -18.42
N LEU A 181 -4.48 24.24 -17.56
CA LEU A 181 -5.69 23.43 -17.69
C LEU A 181 -6.37 23.51 -19.08
N PRO A 182 -6.44 24.68 -19.75
CA PRO A 182 -6.94 24.76 -21.13
C PRO A 182 -6.11 23.95 -22.13
N GLU A 183 -4.78 24.02 -22.06
CA GLU A 183 -3.87 23.26 -22.94
C GLU A 183 -4.02 21.76 -22.71
N MET A 184 -4.09 21.33 -21.45
CA MET A 184 -4.35 19.94 -21.09
C MET A 184 -5.67 19.42 -21.67
N LYS A 185 -6.74 20.24 -21.67
CA LYS A 185 -8.04 19.86 -22.25
C LYS A 185 -7.94 19.68 -23.76
N GLN A 186 -7.23 20.59 -24.43
CA GLN A 186 -7.03 20.54 -25.87
C GLN A 186 -6.22 19.29 -26.27
N MET A 187 -5.13 19.02 -25.55
CA MET A 187 -4.28 17.86 -25.80
C MET A 187 -5.00 16.54 -25.52
N ALA A 188 -5.77 16.47 -24.43
CA ALA A 188 -6.55 15.28 -24.09
C ALA A 188 -7.82 15.10 -24.95
N GLN A 189 -8.17 16.07 -25.80
CA GLN A 189 -9.44 16.14 -26.54
C GLN A 189 -10.66 15.93 -25.64
N LYS A 190 -10.62 16.49 -24.42
CA LYS A 190 -11.65 16.30 -23.39
C LYS A 190 -12.22 17.61 -22.88
N ASN A 191 -13.54 17.66 -22.77
CA ASN A 191 -14.27 18.80 -22.25
C ASN A 191 -14.41 18.73 -20.72
N TRP A 192 -13.31 18.72 -19.98
CA TRP A 192 -13.38 18.81 -18.52
C TRP A 192 -13.99 20.15 -18.09
N LYS A 193 -15.04 20.10 -17.27
CA LYS A 193 -15.71 21.29 -16.73
C LYS A 193 -15.20 21.62 -15.33
N GLY A 194 -15.29 22.90 -14.95
CA GLY A 194 -15.00 23.37 -13.59
C GLY A 194 -13.62 24.02 -13.41
N ALA A 195 -13.39 24.42 -12.16
CA ALA A 195 -12.16 25.06 -11.69
C ALA A 195 -10.94 24.12 -11.77
N PRO A 196 -9.71 24.66 -11.80
CA PRO A 196 -8.49 23.86 -11.75
C PRO A 196 -8.45 23.01 -10.47
N PRO A 197 -8.12 21.72 -10.60
CA PRO A 197 -8.12 20.81 -9.47
C PRO A 197 -7.01 21.16 -8.47
N ASN A 198 -7.22 20.84 -7.19
CA ASN A 198 -6.28 21.19 -6.12
C ASN A 198 -4.89 20.58 -6.32
N TRP A 199 -4.80 19.35 -6.85
CA TRP A 199 -3.52 18.71 -7.14
C TRP A 199 -2.68 19.49 -8.15
N LEU A 200 -3.30 20.18 -9.12
CA LEU A 200 -2.58 21.00 -10.11
C LEU A 200 -1.93 22.20 -9.42
N LYS A 201 -2.69 22.89 -8.56
CA LYS A 201 -2.18 24.00 -7.74
C LYS A 201 -1.05 23.56 -6.80
N LYS A 202 -1.15 22.35 -6.24
CA LYS A 202 -0.09 21.78 -5.39
C LYS A 202 1.21 21.57 -6.18
N MET A 203 1.11 21.19 -7.45
CA MET A 203 2.27 21.04 -8.35
C MET A 203 2.81 22.37 -8.86
N GLU A 204 1.95 23.35 -9.14
CA GLU A 204 2.41 24.70 -9.51
C GLU A 204 3.24 25.35 -8.38
N ASN A 205 2.92 25.03 -7.13
CA ASN A 205 3.62 25.55 -5.96
C ASN A 205 4.89 24.77 -5.59
N THR A 206 5.22 23.66 -6.27
CA THR A 206 6.47 22.94 -6.00
C THR A 206 7.64 23.57 -6.75
N GLU A 207 8.80 23.66 -6.08
CA GLU A 207 10.03 24.32 -6.57
C GLU A 207 10.55 23.79 -7.92
N ILE A 208 10.08 22.61 -8.35
CA ILE A 208 10.43 21.99 -9.63
C ILE A 208 9.88 22.82 -10.82
N TRP A 209 8.77 23.54 -10.63
CA TRP A 209 8.04 24.22 -11.72
C TRP A 209 7.96 25.74 -11.55
N THR A 210 8.46 26.29 -10.44
CA THR A 210 8.39 27.73 -10.13
C THR A 210 9.57 28.56 -10.66
N THR A 211 10.48 27.98 -11.45
CA THR A 211 11.56 28.74 -12.11
C THR A 211 11.07 29.50 -13.33
N THR A 212 10.17 30.46 -13.11
CA THR A 212 10.01 31.64 -13.96
C THR A 212 9.60 32.82 -13.08
N ASN A 213 10.61 33.58 -12.63
CA ASN A 213 10.51 35.02 -12.38
C ASN A 213 11.85 35.63 -12.79
#